data_AF-A0A8S3WDB5-F1
#
_entry.id   AF-A0A8S3WDB5-F1
#
_cell.length_a   1.000
_cell.length_b   1.000
_cell.length_c   1.000
_cell.angle_alpha   90.00
_cell.angle_beta   90.00
_cell.angle_gamma   90.00
#
_symmetry.space_group_name_H-M   'P 1'
#
loop_
_entity.id
_entity.type
_entity.pdbx_description
1 polymer ?
#
loop_
_entity_poly.entity_id
_entity_poly.type
_entity_poly.pdbx_seq_one_letter_code
_entity_poly.pdbx_strand_id
1 'polypeptide(L)'
;MDVDPTVDVDMDLVVDLPVDVDMAVLREQMLERVHEGHLGIDRCKRRVREVMFWTGMSAEVERVARRCKACALHAPRPRRQPLLQHHVPDLP
;
A
#
# COMPACT_ATOMS: atom_id res chain seq x y z
N MET A 1 -17.14 24.04 -28.29
CA MET A 1 -15.70 23.89 -27.99
C MET A 1 -15.70 23.02 -26.77
N ASP A 2 -15.78 21.72 -26.99
CA ASP A 2 -15.95 20.75 -25.92
C ASP A 2 -14.98 19.63 -26.29
N VAL A 3 -13.74 19.82 -25.87
CA VAL A 3 -12.71 18.79 -25.91
C VAL A 3 -12.98 17.93 -24.69
N ASP A 4 -13.59 16.77 -24.90
CA ASP A 4 -13.77 15.76 -23.87
C ASP A 4 -12.40 15.11 -23.57
N PRO A 5 -11.87 15.21 -22.33
CA PRO A 5 -10.56 14.72 -21.96
C PRO A 5 -10.67 13.40 -21.18
N THR A 6 -11.37 12.39 -21.73
CA THR A 6 -11.13 11.03 -21.28
C THR A 6 -9.96 10.48 -22.06
N VAL A 7 -8.77 10.74 -21.51
CA VAL A 7 -7.56 9.94 -21.69
C VAL A 7 -7.90 8.54 -22.17
N ASP A 8 -7.54 8.24 -23.41
CA ASP A 8 -7.46 6.88 -23.91
C ASP A 8 -6.65 6.08 -22.88
N VAL A 9 -7.36 5.26 -22.11
CA VAL A 9 -6.73 4.20 -21.35
C VAL A 9 -6.23 3.25 -22.41
N ASP A 10 -4.97 3.43 -22.80
CA ASP A 10 -4.22 2.59 -23.72
C ASP A 10 -4.49 1.12 -23.37
N MET A 11 -5.44 0.54 -24.09
CA MET A 11 -5.84 -0.86 -24.02
C MET A 11 -4.91 -1.70 -24.91
N ASP A 12 -3.69 -1.23 -25.13
CA ASP A 12 -2.61 -1.93 -25.82
C ASP A 12 -1.66 -2.66 -24.86
N LEU A 13 -1.88 -2.59 -23.53
CA LEU A 13 -1.11 -3.38 -22.55
C LEU A 13 -1.53 -4.86 -22.46
N VAL A 14 -2.05 -5.43 -23.56
CA VAL A 14 -2.39 -6.88 -23.63
C VAL A 14 -1.74 -7.59 -24.82
N VAL A 15 -1.08 -6.87 -25.73
CA VAL A 15 -0.47 -7.46 -26.93
C VAL A 15 1.03 -7.15 -27.01
N ASP A 16 1.79 -7.80 -26.12
CA ASP A 16 3.18 -8.26 -26.34
C ASP A 16 3.68 -8.95 -25.06
N LEU A 17 3.08 -10.08 -24.70
CA LEU A 17 3.54 -10.90 -23.57
C LEU A 17 4.60 -11.89 -24.10
N PRO A 18 5.92 -11.68 -23.86
CA PRO A 18 6.92 -12.70 -24.15
C PRO A 18 6.60 -13.96 -23.34
N VAL A 19 6.80 -15.13 -23.93
CA VAL A 19 6.41 -16.46 -23.45
C VAL A 19 7.04 -16.92 -22.12
N ASP A 20 7.69 -16.02 -21.36
CA ASP A 20 8.35 -16.29 -20.09
C ASP A 20 7.97 -15.29 -18.98
N VAL A 21 6.73 -14.77 -18.98
CA VAL A 21 6.28 -13.89 -17.89
C VAL A 21 6.02 -14.70 -16.61
N ASP A 22 7.02 -14.71 -15.75
CA ASP A 22 6.92 -15.27 -14.40
C ASP A 22 5.89 -14.49 -13.58
N MET A 23 4.81 -15.18 -13.18
CA MET A 23 3.76 -14.62 -12.34
C MET A 23 4.29 -14.09 -11.01
N ALA A 24 5.43 -14.57 -10.51
CA ALA A 24 6.09 -14.01 -9.34
C ALA A 24 6.60 -12.58 -9.61
N VAL A 25 7.27 -12.37 -10.74
CA VAL A 25 7.82 -11.06 -11.14
C VAL A 25 6.70 -10.04 -11.32
N LEU A 26 5.58 -10.43 -11.95
CA LEU A 26 4.43 -9.54 -12.11
C LEU A 26 3.82 -9.13 -10.76
N ARG A 27 3.72 -10.06 -9.80
CA ARG A 27 3.19 -9.76 -8.46
C ARG A 27 4.09 -8.75 -7.75
N GLU A 28 5.40 -8.92 -7.81
CA GLU A 28 6.36 -8.00 -7.19
C GLU A 28 6.25 -6.60 -7.78
N GLN A 29 6.26 -6.49 -9.12
CA GLN A 29 6.09 -5.20 -9.80
C GLN A 29 4.75 -4.54 -9.45
N MET A 30 3.67 -5.32 -9.39
CA MET A 30 2.36 -4.79 -9.03
C MET A 30 2.34 -4.28 -7.60
N LEU A 31 2.93 -5.01 -6.65
CA LEU A 31 3.03 -4.61 -5.25
C LEU A 31 3.79 -3.30 -5.07
N GLU A 32 4.88 -3.09 -5.83
CA GLU A 32 5.62 -1.84 -5.84
C GLU A 32 4.77 -0.68 -6.38
N ARG A 33 4.17 -0.85 -7.57
CA ARG A 33 3.36 0.17 -8.23
C ARG A 33 2.17 0.64 -7.40
N VAL A 34 1.44 -0.28 -6.77
CA VAL A 34 0.28 0.13 -5.94
C VAL A 34 0.69 0.82 -4.64
N HIS A 35 1.90 0.56 -4.16
CA HIS A 35 2.42 1.12 -2.92
C HIS A 35 3.12 2.47 -3.09
N GLU A 36 3.60 2.81 -4.29
CA GLU A 36 4.33 4.04 -4.61
C GLU A 36 3.65 5.31 -4.06
N GLY A 37 2.32 5.38 -4.12
CA GLY A 37 1.55 6.52 -3.59
C GLY A 37 1.34 6.54 -2.07
N HIS A 38 1.86 5.56 -1.32
CA HIS A 38 1.71 5.42 0.14
C HIS A 38 0.27 5.59 0.67
N LEU A 39 -0.73 5.15 -0.10
CA LEU A 39 -2.14 5.50 0.11
C LEU A 39 -2.82 4.80 1.30
N GLY A 40 -2.10 3.95 2.01
CA GLY A 40 -2.65 3.05 3.03
C GLY A 40 -3.10 1.71 2.46
N ILE A 41 -3.23 0.73 3.34
CA ILE A 41 -3.42 -0.69 3.00
C ILE A 41 -4.67 -0.91 2.15
N ASP A 42 -5.82 -0.36 2.55
CA ASP A 42 -7.10 -0.67 1.88
C ASP A 42 -7.17 -0.09 0.47
N ARG A 43 -6.59 1.10 0.25
CA ARG A 43 -6.47 1.68 -1.09
C ARG A 43 -5.52 0.90 -1.99
N CYS A 44 -4.37 0.45 -1.46
CA CYS A 44 -3.47 -0.44 -2.19
C CYS A 44 -4.20 -1.73 -2.59
N LYS A 45 -4.91 -2.38 -1.65
CA LYS A 45 -5.69 -3.60 -1.92
C LYS A 45 -6.75 -3.40 -3.00
N ARG A 46 -7.46 -2.26 -2.98
CA ARG A 46 -8.46 -1.94 -4.01
C ARG A 46 -7.82 -1.82 -5.38
N ARG A 47 -6.72 -1.07 -5.51
CA ARG A 47 -6.00 -0.90 -6.77
C ARG A 47 -5.47 -2.20 -7.35
N VAL A 48 -4.94 -3.11 -6.52
CA VAL A 48 -4.49 -4.42 -7.05
C VAL A 48 -5.66 -5.22 -7.62
N ARG A 49 -6.82 -5.22 -6.93
CA ARG A 49 -8.02 -5.94 -7.36
C ARG A 49 -8.64 -5.42 -8.66
N GLU A 50 -8.33 -4.20 -9.06
CA GLU A 50 -8.78 -3.62 -10.34
C GLU A 50 -8.03 -4.23 -11.52
N VAL A 51 -6.86 -4.87 -11.30
CA VAL A 51 -5.96 -5.32 -12.38
C VAL A 51 -5.69 -6.82 -12.34
N MET A 52 -5.52 -7.42 -11.16
CA MET A 52 -5.15 -8.85 -11.05
C MET A 52 -5.59 -9.50 -9.73
N PHE A 53 -5.52 -10.84 -9.69
CA PHE A 53 -5.85 -11.63 -8.51
C PHE A 53 -4.87 -12.78 -8.30
N TRP A 54 -4.51 -13.04 -7.04
CA TRP A 54 -3.82 -14.26 -6.62
C TRP A 54 -4.10 -14.60 -5.15
N THR A 55 -3.86 -15.86 -4.77
CA THR A 55 -4.00 -16.33 -3.39
C THR A 55 -2.97 -15.64 -2.49
N GLY A 56 -3.41 -15.06 -1.38
CA GLY A 56 -2.51 -14.37 -0.44
C GLY A 56 -2.20 -12.91 -0.77
N MET A 57 -2.69 -12.39 -1.90
CA MET A 57 -2.49 -11.00 -2.36
C MET A 57 -2.71 -9.93 -1.26
N SER A 58 -3.80 -10.05 -0.50
CA SER A 58 -4.11 -9.07 0.56
C SER A 58 -3.04 -9.06 1.66
N ALA A 59 -2.48 -10.23 2.01
CA ALA A 59 -1.43 -10.35 3.00
C ALA A 59 -0.09 -9.81 2.48
N GLU A 60 0.20 -10.00 1.19
CA GLU A 60 1.41 -9.43 0.57
C GLU A 60 1.36 -7.90 0.49
N VAL A 61 0.21 -7.32 0.12
CA VAL A 61 0.00 -5.86 0.16
C VAL A 61 0.20 -5.31 1.57
N GLU A 62 -0.36 -5.98 2.58
CA GLU A 62 -0.16 -5.60 3.98
C GLU A 62 1.31 -5.67 4.39
N ARG A 63 2.02 -6.73 3.99
CA ARG A 63 3.43 -6.93 4.30
C ARG A 63 4.29 -5.80 3.73
N VAL A 64 4.06 -5.42 2.47
CA VAL A 64 4.79 -4.32 1.81
C VAL A 64 4.51 -3.00 2.54
N ALA A 65 3.24 -2.68 2.78
CA ALA A 65 2.86 -1.44 3.44
C ALA A 65 3.40 -1.33 4.88
N ARG A 66 3.38 -2.42 5.66
CA ARG A 66 3.89 -2.45 7.05
C ARG A 66 5.41 -2.36 7.13
N ARG A 67 6.15 -2.84 6.12
CA ARG A 67 7.62 -2.76 6.05
C ARG A 67 8.12 -1.43 5.49
N CYS A 68 7.24 -0.60 4.95
CA CYS A 68 7.61 0.69 4.40
C CYS A 68 7.97 1.71 5.50
N LYS A 69 9.22 2.19 5.46
CA LYS A 69 9.74 3.19 6.41
C LYS A 69 9.00 4.52 6.32
N ALA A 70 8.67 4.97 5.11
CA ALA A 70 7.92 6.20 4.90
C ALA A 70 6.51 6.09 5.50
N CYS A 71 5.79 5.00 5.24
CA CYS A 71 4.49 4.77 5.86
C CYS A 71 4.58 4.71 7.39
N ALA A 72 5.59 4.07 7.96
CA ALA A 72 5.79 4.01 9.41
C ALA A 72 6.06 5.40 10.02
N LEU A 73 6.85 6.24 9.34
CA LEU A 73 7.17 7.60 9.80
C LEU A 73 5.93 8.50 9.85
N HIS A 74 5.04 8.37 8.86
CA HIS A 74 3.83 9.17 8.70
C HIS A 74 2.57 8.53 9.30
N ALA A 75 2.70 7.34 9.90
CA ALA A 75 1.58 6.67 10.55
C ALA A 75 1.05 7.50 11.74
N PRO A 76 -0.26 7.44 12.03
CA PRO A 76 -0.82 8.05 13.22
C PRO A 76 -0.08 7.57 14.48
N ARG A 77 0.43 8.53 15.27
CA ARG A 77 1.08 8.21 16.53
C ARG A 77 0.03 7.99 17.62
N PRO A 78 0.25 7.03 18.54
CA PRO A 78 -0.61 6.90 19.70
C PRO A 78 -0.59 8.22 20.50
N ARG A 79 -1.69 8.52 21.19
CA ARG A 79 -1.73 9.63 22.13
C ARG A 79 -0.61 9.44 23.16
N ARG A 80 0.04 10.54 23.55
CA ARG A 80 0.99 10.50 24.67
C ARG A 80 0.25 9.94 25.88
N GLN A 81 0.86 8.97 26.55
CA GLN A 81 0.30 8.45 27.79
C GLN A 81 0.21 9.60 28.80
N PRO A 82 -0.87 9.68 29.60
CA PRO A 82 -0.94 10.60 30.71
C PRO A 82 0.28 10.41 31.62
N LEU A 83 0.78 11.51 32.20
CA LEU A 83 1.78 11.41 33.25
C LEU A 83 1.13 10.71 34.44
N LEU A 84 1.60 9.52 34.76
CA LEU A 84 1.24 8.84 36.01
C LEU A 84 2.08 9.48 37.12
N GLN A 85 1.40 10.14 38.07
CA GLN A 85 2.08 10.58 39.29
C GLN A 85 2.51 9.35 40.09
N HIS A 86 3.76 9.36 40.55
CA HIS A 86 4.22 8.40 41.54
C HIS A 86 3.64 8.77 42.91
N HIS A 87 3.43 7.77 43.76
CA HIS A 87 3.06 7.99 45.16
C HIS A 87 4.19 8.77 45.86
N VAL A 88 3.85 9.87 46.52
CA VAL A 88 4.79 10.60 47.39
C VAL A 88 4.78 9.89 48.75
N PRO A 89 5.92 9.41 49.27
CA PRO A 89 5.97 8.79 50.60
C PRO A 89 5.50 9.77 51.68
N ASP A 90 4.79 9.26 52.68
CA ASP A 90 4.22 10.08 53.77
C ASP A 90 5.28 10.58 54.78
N LEU A 91 6.52 10.06 54.73
CA LEU A 91 7.58 10.38 55.69
C LEU A 91 8.92 10.71 55.01
N PRO A 92 9.72 11.64 55.59
CA PRO A 92 11.06 11.99 55.13
C PRO A 92 12.10 10.87 55.35
#